data_AF-R8BGN8-F1
#
_entry.id   AF-R8BGN8-F1
#
_cell.length_a   1.000
_cell.length_b   1.000
_cell.length_c   1.000
_cell.angle_alpha   90.00
_cell.angle_beta   90.00
_cell.angle_gamma   90.00
#
_symmetry.space_group_name_H-M   'P 1'
#
loop_
_entity.id
_entity.type
_entity.pdbx_description
1 polymer ?
#
loop_
_entity_poly.entity_id
_entity_poly.type
_entity_poly.pdbx_seq_one_letter_code
_entity_poly.pdbx_strand_id
1 'polypeptide(L)'
;MRQILDITTSPVIFSHSSCYGLAANYRNAPDDVIARLKDNGGVLMVMFVKRFLNAKNPEAADIETVVDHIMHVVELAGWDHIGIGGDFDGTVTLANGINSVSDYPKLIQAVMRRGATDEQVRKLVGENILRVWRQNEEVAARLAPQMLPVEDVWAGRKFLRWNNPLPLMIPNNPNRVAAVDYP
;
A
#
# COMPACT_ATOMS: atom_id res chain seq x y z
N MET A 1 -2.45 11.79 6.09
CA MET A 1 -3.50 11.19 5.24
C MET A 1 -4.57 12.22 4.88
N ARG A 2 -5.36 12.71 5.85
CA ARG A 2 -6.47 13.66 5.62
C ARG A 2 -6.09 14.89 4.79
N GLN A 3 -5.06 15.64 5.20
CA GLN A 3 -4.58 16.82 4.45
C GLN A 3 -4.25 16.53 2.97
N ILE A 4 -3.65 15.37 2.68
CA ILE A 4 -3.33 15.00 1.30
C ILE A 4 -4.61 14.77 0.51
N LEU A 5 -5.59 14.07 1.09
CA LEU A 5 -6.91 13.88 0.46
C LEU A 5 -7.70 15.19 0.33
N ASP A 6 -7.42 16.22 1.13
CA ASP A 6 -8.04 17.54 1.03
C ASP A 6 -7.45 18.39 -0.11
N ILE A 7 -6.19 18.15 -0.48
CA ILE A 7 -5.42 19.00 -1.40
C ILE A 7 -5.25 18.35 -2.78
N THR A 8 -5.08 17.03 -2.83
CA THR A 8 -4.76 16.32 -4.06
C THR A 8 -5.89 16.41 -5.07
N THR A 9 -5.53 16.70 -6.32
CA THR A 9 -6.45 16.60 -7.47
C THR A 9 -6.30 15.28 -8.23
N SER A 10 -5.44 14.39 -7.75
CA SER A 10 -5.18 13.08 -8.33
C SER A 10 -5.59 11.96 -7.37
N PRO A 11 -6.03 10.80 -7.91
CA PRO A 11 -6.23 9.59 -7.11
C PRO A 11 -4.95 9.17 -6.39
N VAL A 12 -5.06 8.85 -5.10
CA VAL A 12 -3.93 8.40 -4.28
C VAL A 12 -3.87 6.89 -4.16
N ILE A 13 -2.71 6.37 -3.72
CA ILE A 13 -2.56 4.96 -3.38
C ILE A 13 -2.06 4.80 -1.94
N PHE A 14 -2.52 3.73 -1.29
CA PHE A 14 -1.76 3.07 -0.23
C PHE A 14 -1.14 1.83 -0.85
N SER A 15 0.17 1.86 -1.16
CA SER A 15 0.82 0.77 -1.90
C SER A 15 0.94 -0.54 -1.10
N HIS A 16 1.00 -0.44 0.22
CA HIS A 16 0.97 -1.56 1.17
C HIS A 16 0.53 -1.01 2.53
N SER A 17 -0.75 -1.18 2.87
CA SER A 17 -1.31 -0.81 4.17
C SER A 17 -2.44 -1.78 4.52
N SER A 18 -3.00 -1.67 5.73
CA SER A 18 -4.18 -2.45 6.16
C SER A 18 -5.15 -1.54 6.92
N CYS A 19 -6.14 -2.10 7.61
CA CYS A 19 -7.24 -1.33 8.24
C CYS A 19 -6.99 -1.09 9.73
N TYR A 20 -7.03 0.16 10.17
CA TYR A 20 -6.85 0.51 11.58
C TYR A 20 -8.00 0.02 12.44
N GLY A 21 -9.24 0.05 11.92
CA GLY A 21 -10.45 -0.42 12.62
C GLY A 21 -10.37 -1.89 13.04
N LEU A 22 -9.68 -2.73 12.25
CA LEU A 22 -9.44 -4.13 12.57
C LEU A 22 -8.17 -4.36 13.40
N ALA A 23 -7.10 -3.61 13.09
CA ALA A 23 -5.82 -3.71 13.79
C ALA A 23 -5.23 -2.31 14.06
N ALA A 24 -5.33 -1.87 15.31
CA ALA A 24 -4.89 -0.55 15.76
C ALA A 24 -3.36 -0.39 15.71
N ASN A 25 -2.84 -0.05 14.53
CA ASN A 25 -1.44 0.22 14.25
C ASN A 25 -1.30 1.45 13.36
N TYR A 26 -0.38 2.37 13.68
CA TYR A 26 -0.20 3.61 12.91
C TYR A 26 0.21 3.43 11.44
N ARG A 27 0.61 2.22 11.04
CA ARG A 27 0.87 1.88 9.64
C ARG A 27 -0.40 1.58 8.84
N ASN A 28 -1.53 1.37 9.51
CA ASN A 28 -2.83 1.09 8.92
C ASN A 28 -3.66 2.35 8.72
N ALA A 29 -4.50 2.35 7.69
CA ALA A 29 -5.39 3.45 7.36
C ALA A 29 -6.63 3.46 8.27
N PRO A 30 -6.99 4.62 8.88
CA PRO A 30 -8.27 4.80 9.58
C PRO A 30 -9.48 4.67 8.66
N ASP A 31 -10.61 4.22 9.20
CA ASP A 31 -11.84 3.99 8.42
C ASP A 31 -12.35 5.26 7.73
N ASP A 32 -12.26 6.42 8.40
CA ASP A 32 -12.64 7.72 7.82
C ASP A 32 -11.73 8.13 6.65
N VAL A 33 -10.49 7.66 6.63
CA VAL A 33 -9.56 7.87 5.51
C VAL A 33 -9.88 6.90 4.37
N ILE A 34 -10.19 5.65 4.67
CA ILE A 34 -10.55 4.62 3.68
C ILE A 34 -11.83 5.02 2.95
N ALA A 35 -12.86 5.45 3.67
CA ALA A 35 -14.15 5.85 3.08
C ALA A 35 -14.00 6.99 2.05
N ARG A 36 -13.05 7.91 2.26
CA ARG A 36 -12.75 9.01 1.33
C ARG A 36 -12.13 8.59 0.01
N LEU A 37 -11.66 7.34 -0.12
CA LEU A 37 -11.15 6.83 -1.39
C LEU A 37 -12.21 6.79 -2.48
N LYS A 38 -13.49 6.64 -2.10
CA LYS A 38 -14.62 6.67 -3.03
C LYS A 38 -14.68 7.99 -3.81
N ASP A 39 -14.54 9.10 -3.09
CA ASP A 39 -14.58 10.44 -3.70
C ASP A 39 -13.24 10.81 -4.36
N ASN A 40 -12.12 10.40 -3.77
CA ASN A 40 -10.79 10.66 -4.34
C ASN A 40 -10.49 9.84 -5.61
N GLY A 41 -11.11 8.67 -5.76
CA GLY A 41 -10.80 7.72 -6.84
C GLY A 41 -9.59 6.82 -6.55
N GLY A 42 -8.97 6.92 -5.38
CA GLY A 42 -7.75 6.17 -5.03
C GLY A 42 -7.97 4.68 -4.73
N VAL A 43 -6.90 3.98 -4.34
CA VAL A 43 -6.93 2.54 -3.98
C VAL A 43 -6.11 2.28 -2.71
N LEU A 44 -6.61 1.41 -1.83
CA LEU A 44 -5.84 0.83 -0.73
C LEU A 44 -5.43 -0.59 -1.08
N MET A 45 -4.12 -0.86 -1.08
CA MET A 45 -3.57 -2.17 -1.41
C MET A 45 -3.19 -2.92 -0.13
N VAL A 46 -3.91 -4.00 0.19
CA VAL A 46 -3.78 -4.73 1.46
C VAL A 46 -2.46 -5.49 1.52
N MET A 47 -1.72 -5.33 2.62
CA MET A 47 -0.43 -6.00 2.87
C MET A 47 -0.56 -7.24 3.74
N PHE A 48 0.50 -8.07 3.77
CA PHE A 48 0.47 -9.39 4.43
C PHE A 48 1.24 -9.47 5.75
N VAL A 49 1.71 -8.34 6.29
CA VAL A 49 2.58 -8.33 7.48
C VAL A 49 1.79 -8.62 8.75
N LYS A 50 2.14 -9.71 9.44
CA LYS A 50 1.43 -10.22 10.65
C LYS A 50 1.08 -9.14 11.68
N ARG A 51 2.07 -8.33 12.08
CA ARG A 51 1.91 -7.28 13.11
C ARG A 51 0.92 -6.19 12.73
N PHE A 52 0.71 -5.98 11.43
CA PHE A 52 -0.22 -4.98 10.93
C PHE A 52 -1.60 -5.57 10.61
N LEU A 53 -1.70 -6.88 10.42
CA LEU A 53 -2.97 -7.60 10.27
C LEU A 53 -3.62 -7.92 11.62
N ASN A 54 -2.83 -8.25 12.64
CA ASN A 54 -3.33 -8.49 13.99
C ASN A 54 -2.34 -7.91 15.01
N ALA A 55 -2.56 -6.65 15.40
CA ALA A 55 -1.66 -5.96 16.32
C ALA A 55 -1.62 -6.57 17.73
N LYS A 56 -2.70 -7.26 18.16
CA LYS A 56 -2.82 -7.87 19.49
C LYS A 56 -2.19 -9.26 19.54
N ASN A 57 -2.34 -10.04 18.47
CA ASN A 57 -1.78 -11.38 18.35
C ASN A 57 -1.25 -11.63 16.93
N PRO A 58 -0.06 -11.10 16.59
CA PRO A 58 0.49 -11.23 15.25
C PRO A 58 0.61 -12.67 14.76
N GLU A 59 0.95 -13.61 15.64
CA GLU A 59 1.16 -15.01 15.26
C GLU A 59 -0.12 -15.73 14.82
N ALA A 60 -1.29 -15.22 15.22
CA ALA A 60 -2.58 -15.71 14.75
C ALA A 60 -2.99 -15.13 13.38
N ALA A 61 -2.27 -14.13 12.85
CA ALA A 61 -2.61 -13.56 11.54
C ALA A 61 -2.35 -14.57 10.42
N ASP A 62 -3.40 -14.87 9.66
CA ASP A 62 -3.42 -15.84 8.58
C ASP A 62 -4.03 -15.26 7.29
N ILE A 63 -4.15 -16.10 6.27
CA ILE A 63 -4.74 -15.69 4.99
C ILE A 63 -6.17 -15.18 5.12
N GLU A 64 -6.97 -15.72 6.04
CA GLU A 64 -8.34 -15.25 6.27
C GLU A 64 -8.35 -13.87 6.95
N THR A 65 -7.38 -13.60 7.83
CA THR A 65 -7.16 -12.26 8.40
C THR A 65 -6.87 -11.23 7.29
N VAL A 66 -6.08 -11.59 6.27
CA VAL A 66 -5.87 -10.74 5.09
C VAL A 66 -7.19 -10.47 4.36
N VAL A 67 -8.02 -11.49 4.18
CA VAL A 67 -9.32 -11.35 3.53
C VAL A 67 -10.28 -10.47 4.36
N ASP A 68 -10.26 -10.56 5.68
CA ASP A 68 -11.07 -9.68 6.55
C ASP A 68 -10.69 -8.20 6.33
N HIS A 69 -9.40 -7.90 6.18
CA HIS A 69 -8.94 -6.55 5.82
C HIS A 69 -9.38 -6.12 4.41
N ILE A 70 -9.35 -7.02 3.43
CA ILE A 70 -9.86 -6.75 2.07
C ILE A 70 -11.35 -6.41 2.12
N MET A 71 -12.14 -7.23 2.82
CA MET A 71 -13.59 -7.04 2.90
C MET A 71 -13.98 -5.78 3.68
N HIS A 72 -13.23 -5.40 4.70
CA HIS A 72 -13.46 -4.14 5.42
C HIS A 72 -13.23 -2.91 4.54
N VAL A 73 -12.20 -2.91 3.68
CA VAL A 73 -12.04 -1.83 2.69
C VAL A 73 -13.16 -1.82 1.67
N VAL A 74 -13.59 -3.00 1.21
CA VAL A 74 -14.72 -3.12 0.28
C VAL A 74 -16.01 -2.59 0.90
N GLU A 75 -16.26 -2.83 2.19
CA GLU A 75 -17.42 -2.30 2.90
C GLU A 75 -17.39 -0.77 2.97
N LEU A 76 -16.23 -0.18 3.27
CA LEU A 76 -16.09 1.26 3.46
C LEU A 76 -16.02 2.06 2.14
N ALA A 77 -15.31 1.54 1.14
CA ALA A 77 -14.99 2.28 -0.08
C ALA A 77 -15.53 1.60 -1.36
N GLY A 78 -15.79 0.29 -1.34
CA GLY A 78 -16.23 -0.47 -2.50
C GLY A 78 -15.11 -1.19 -3.25
N TRP A 79 -15.49 -2.13 -4.11
CA TRP A 79 -14.57 -2.96 -4.89
C TRP A 79 -13.68 -2.20 -5.88
N ASP A 80 -13.99 -0.95 -6.21
CA ASP A 80 -13.16 -0.13 -7.11
C ASP A 80 -11.94 0.51 -6.40
N HIS A 81 -11.83 0.34 -5.08
CA HIS A 81 -10.87 1.05 -4.22
C HIS A 81 -9.97 0.10 -3.40
N ILE A 82 -9.93 -1.17 -3.78
CA ILE A 82 -9.12 -2.21 -3.13
C ILE A 82 -8.07 -2.80 -4.08
N GLY A 83 -6.92 -3.17 -3.56
CA GLY A 83 -5.84 -3.85 -4.27
C GLY A 83 -5.01 -4.73 -3.35
N ILE A 84 -3.88 -5.25 -3.85
CA ILE A 84 -2.99 -6.14 -3.10
C ILE A 84 -1.56 -5.58 -3.09
N GLY A 85 -0.99 -5.40 -1.90
CA GLY A 85 0.33 -4.80 -1.68
C GLY A 85 1.16 -5.65 -0.71
N GLY A 86 1.56 -6.85 -1.13
CA GLY A 86 1.98 -7.93 -0.22
C GLY A 86 3.18 -7.66 0.69
N ASP A 87 4.04 -6.70 0.36
CA ASP A 87 5.27 -6.37 1.11
C ASP A 87 6.29 -7.53 1.20
N PHE A 88 6.33 -8.38 0.16
CA PHE A 88 7.36 -9.41 0.01
C PHE A 88 8.76 -8.78 -0.02
N ASP A 89 9.73 -9.43 0.63
CA ASP A 89 11.12 -8.98 0.81
C ASP A 89 11.30 -7.63 1.54
N GLY A 90 10.22 -6.95 1.93
CA GLY A 90 10.21 -5.77 2.79
C GLY A 90 10.11 -6.09 4.29
N THR A 91 9.76 -7.34 4.61
CA THR A 91 9.51 -7.82 5.98
C THR A 91 10.01 -9.25 6.17
N VAL A 92 10.21 -9.64 7.44
CA VAL A 92 10.58 -11.01 7.84
C VAL A 92 9.39 -11.83 8.32
N THR A 93 8.19 -11.25 8.43
CA THR A 93 6.98 -11.94 8.92
C THR A 93 5.77 -11.68 8.02
N LEU A 94 5.23 -12.75 7.43
CA LEU A 94 4.03 -12.74 6.59
C LEU A 94 2.91 -13.58 7.23
N ALA A 95 1.66 -13.30 6.87
CA ALA A 95 0.48 -14.04 7.33
C ALA A 95 0.62 -15.54 7.09
N ASN A 96 0.18 -16.35 8.07
CA ASN A 96 0.21 -17.81 7.94
C ASN A 96 -0.57 -18.25 6.69
N GLY A 97 0.04 -19.12 5.88
CA GLY A 97 -0.53 -19.57 4.59
C GLY A 97 -0.07 -18.75 3.37
N ILE A 98 0.65 -17.64 3.57
CA ILE A 98 1.30 -16.86 2.52
C ILE A 98 2.81 -16.82 2.80
N ASN A 99 3.59 -17.63 2.07
CA ASN A 99 5.03 -17.76 2.26
C ASN A 99 5.83 -17.05 1.16
N SER A 100 5.28 -16.92 -0.04
CA SER A 100 5.95 -16.27 -1.16
C SER A 100 4.98 -15.70 -2.19
N VAL A 101 5.52 -15.03 -3.19
CA VAL A 101 4.75 -14.54 -4.35
C VAL A 101 4.03 -15.66 -5.12
N SER A 102 4.38 -16.93 -4.95
CA SER A 102 3.63 -18.04 -5.55
C SER A 102 2.27 -18.31 -4.88
N ASP A 103 2.01 -17.72 -3.72
CA ASP A 103 0.81 -18.00 -2.92
C ASP A 103 -0.38 -17.06 -3.22
N TYR A 104 -0.24 -16.08 -4.12
CA TYR A 104 -1.36 -15.23 -4.54
C TYR A 104 -2.61 -16.02 -4.98
N PRO A 105 -2.52 -17.14 -5.73
CA PRO A 105 -3.69 -17.94 -6.07
C PRO A 105 -4.48 -18.45 -4.85
N LYS A 106 -3.80 -18.75 -3.72
CA LYS A 106 -4.47 -19.17 -2.47
C LYS A 106 -5.29 -18.02 -1.89
N LEU A 107 -4.76 -16.79 -1.94
CA LEU A 107 -5.45 -15.59 -1.48
C LEU A 107 -6.68 -15.31 -2.33
N ILE A 108 -6.55 -15.37 -3.66
CA ILE A 108 -7.69 -15.18 -4.57
C ILE A 108 -8.77 -16.22 -4.30
N GLN A 109 -8.40 -17.49 -4.10
CA GLN A 109 -9.35 -18.53 -3.72
C GLN A 109 -10.06 -18.21 -2.40
N ALA A 110 -9.35 -17.68 -1.40
CA ALA A 110 -9.93 -17.28 -0.11
C ALA A 110 -10.92 -16.11 -0.27
N VAL A 111 -10.58 -15.10 -1.07
CA VAL A 111 -11.47 -13.97 -1.39
C VAL A 111 -12.74 -14.45 -2.12
N MET A 112 -12.60 -15.38 -3.08
CA MET A 112 -13.75 -15.97 -3.79
C MET A 112 -14.65 -16.81 -2.87
N ARG A 113 -14.08 -17.56 -1.91
CA ARG A 113 -14.87 -18.27 -0.88
C ARG A 113 -15.73 -17.33 -0.03
N ARG A 114 -15.31 -16.07 0.13
CA ARG A 114 -16.07 -15.02 0.81
C ARG A 114 -17.06 -14.28 -0.12
N GLY A 115 -17.31 -14.79 -1.32
CA GLY A 115 -18.38 -14.34 -2.21
C GLY A 115 -17.95 -13.34 -3.29
N ALA A 116 -16.65 -13.09 -3.47
CA ALA A 116 -16.19 -12.23 -4.56
C ALA A 116 -16.43 -12.89 -5.92
N THR A 117 -16.98 -12.10 -6.85
CA THR A 117 -17.17 -12.48 -8.26
C THR A 117 -15.87 -12.33 -9.06
N ASP A 118 -15.81 -12.94 -10.24
CA ASP A 118 -14.66 -12.81 -11.15
C ASP A 118 -14.37 -11.34 -11.52
N GLU A 119 -15.41 -10.52 -11.67
CA GLU A 119 -15.27 -9.08 -11.94
C GLU A 119 -14.58 -8.37 -10.77
N GLN A 120 -15.03 -8.65 -9.54
CA GLN A 120 -14.46 -8.07 -8.33
C GLN A 120 -13.02 -8.54 -8.09
N VAL A 121 -12.72 -9.79 -8.42
CA VAL A 121 -11.35 -10.31 -8.39
C VAL A 121 -10.48 -9.55 -9.40
N ARG A 122 -10.90 -9.36 -10.66
CA ARG A 122 -10.12 -8.58 -11.64
C ARG A 122 -9.78 -7.18 -11.15
N LYS A 123 -10.74 -6.50 -10.51
CA LYS A 123 -10.54 -5.21 -9.84
C LYS A 123 -9.46 -5.27 -8.76
N LEU A 124 -9.58 -6.23 -7.85
CA LEU A 124 -8.62 -6.47 -6.77
C LEU A 124 -7.20 -6.77 -7.26
N VAL A 125 -7.04 -7.64 -8.27
CA VAL A 125 -5.70 -8.11 -8.68
C VAL A 125 -4.96 -7.08 -9.54
N GLY A 126 -5.65 -6.19 -10.25
CA GLY A 126 -4.95 -5.24 -11.11
C GLY A 126 -5.75 -4.11 -11.73
N GLU A 127 -7.04 -4.26 -12.02
CA GLU A 127 -7.74 -3.23 -12.80
C GLU A 127 -7.87 -1.90 -12.05
N ASN A 128 -7.99 -1.93 -10.72
CA ASN A 128 -8.07 -0.72 -9.91
C ASN A 128 -6.77 0.08 -9.94
N ILE A 129 -5.62 -0.59 -9.78
CA ILE A 129 -4.33 0.12 -9.82
C ILE A 129 -4.04 0.67 -11.23
N LEU A 130 -4.42 -0.06 -12.28
CA LEU A 130 -4.31 0.43 -13.66
C LEU A 130 -5.23 1.62 -13.93
N ARG A 131 -6.46 1.60 -13.39
CA ARG A 131 -7.38 2.75 -13.45
C ARG A 131 -6.77 3.97 -12.76
N VAL A 132 -6.25 3.80 -11.55
CA VAL A 132 -5.61 4.89 -10.77
C VAL A 132 -4.41 5.45 -11.50
N TRP A 133 -3.57 4.60 -12.10
CA TRP A 133 -2.42 5.03 -12.88
C TRP A 133 -2.85 5.88 -14.08
N ARG A 134 -3.80 5.39 -14.89
CA ARG A 134 -4.32 6.12 -16.05
C ARG A 134 -4.89 7.49 -15.67
N GLN A 135 -5.67 7.55 -14.59
CA GLN A 135 -6.23 8.83 -14.10
C GLN A 135 -5.15 9.81 -13.66
N ASN A 136 -4.04 9.32 -13.09
CA ASN A 136 -2.89 10.18 -12.76
C ASN A 136 -2.22 10.73 -14.03
N GLU A 137 -2.09 9.93 -15.09
CA GLU A 137 -1.57 10.39 -16.40
C GLU A 137 -2.50 11.45 -17.04
N GLU A 138 -3.82 11.26 -16.94
CA GLU A 138 -4.81 12.24 -17.41
C GLU A 138 -4.71 13.58 -16.65
N VAL A 139 -4.54 13.53 -15.31
CA VAL A 139 -4.32 14.74 -14.51
C VAL A 139 -3.00 15.41 -14.90
N ALA A 140 -1.92 14.65 -15.07
CA ALA A 140 -0.63 15.18 -15.49
C ALA A 140 -0.73 15.87 -16.87
N ALA A 141 -1.34 15.23 -17.86
CA ALA A 141 -1.54 15.78 -19.20
C ALA A 141 -2.40 17.05 -19.18
N ARG A 142 -3.42 17.11 -18.32
CA ARG A 142 -4.25 18.30 -18.13
C ARG A 142 -3.48 19.46 -17.51
N LEU A 143 -2.64 19.20 -16.51
CA LEU A 143 -1.91 20.22 -15.75
C LEU A 143 -0.65 20.74 -16.47
N ALA A 144 0.07 19.88 -17.19
CA ALA A 144 1.32 20.24 -17.86
C ALA A 144 1.28 21.52 -18.73
N PRO A 145 0.21 21.80 -19.53
CA PRO A 145 0.14 23.05 -20.29
C PRO A 145 -0.30 24.27 -19.46
N GLN A 146 -0.78 24.06 -18.23
CA GLN A 146 -1.36 25.12 -17.38
C GLN A 146 -0.40 25.62 -16.30
N MET A 147 0.64 24.85 -15.97
CA MET A 147 1.57 25.18 -14.90
C MET A 147 2.99 24.74 -15.21
N LEU A 148 3.96 25.53 -14.76
CA LEU A 148 5.37 25.16 -14.76
C LEU A 148 5.68 24.23 -13.57
N PRO A 149 6.79 23.47 -13.61
CA PRO A 149 7.27 22.73 -12.46
C PRO A 149 7.38 23.62 -11.21
N VAL A 150 6.98 23.10 -10.06
CA VAL A 150 7.05 23.83 -8.78
C VAL A 150 8.52 23.93 -8.35
N GLU A 151 9.07 25.14 -8.31
CA GLU A 151 10.47 25.41 -7.93
C GLU A 151 10.62 25.86 -6.46
N ASP A 152 9.61 25.63 -5.62
CA ASP A 152 9.63 26.08 -4.23
C ASP A 152 10.73 25.38 -3.40
N VAL A 153 11.45 26.16 -2.60
CA VAL A 153 12.56 25.71 -1.77
C VAL A 153 12.22 25.96 -0.31
N TRP A 154 12.13 24.87 0.46
CA TRP A 154 11.96 24.99 1.91
C TRP A 154 13.22 25.62 2.54
N ALA A 155 13.15 26.90 2.90
CA ALA A 155 14.27 27.66 3.47
C ALA A 155 14.84 27.05 4.77
N GLY A 156 14.04 26.24 5.48
CA GLY A 156 14.46 25.50 6.68
C GLY A 156 15.07 24.12 6.41
N ARG A 157 15.25 23.72 5.13
CA ARG A 157 15.73 22.38 4.77
C ARG A 157 17.14 22.14 5.28
N LYS A 158 17.25 21.26 6.28
CA LYS A 158 18.52 20.66 6.70
C LYS A 158 18.66 19.31 6.01
N PHE A 159 19.67 19.17 5.16
CA PHE A 159 20.01 17.87 4.58
C PHE A 159 20.62 17.00 5.68
N LEU A 160 19.86 16.02 6.14
CA LEU A 160 20.37 14.97 7.03
C LEU A 160 20.98 13.87 6.16
N ARG A 161 22.26 13.56 6.38
CA ARG A 161 22.86 12.33 5.83
C ARG A 161 22.38 11.16 6.69
N TRP A 162 21.37 10.44 6.21
CA TRP A 162 20.95 9.21 6.86
C TRP A 162 21.79 8.05 6.34
N ASN A 163 22.78 7.64 7.14
CA ASN A 163 23.59 6.48 6.84
C ASN A 163 22.80 5.22 7.23
N ASN A 164 21.81 4.86 6.41
CA ASN A 164 20.96 3.69 6.66
C ASN A 164 21.77 2.41 6.35
N PRO A 165 22.06 1.54 7.33
CA PRO A 165 22.72 0.27 7.06
C PRO A 165 21.79 -0.74 6.35
N LEU A 166 20.52 -0.39 6.13
CA LEU A 166 19.51 -1.20 5.48
C LEU A 166 19.13 -0.66 4.08
N PRO A 167 18.74 -1.55 3.16
CA PRO A 167 18.59 -2.99 3.36
C PRO A 167 19.94 -3.73 3.30
N LEU A 168 20.13 -4.70 4.20
CA LEU A 168 21.17 -5.72 4.08
C LEU A 168 20.78 -6.68 2.95
N MET A 169 20.71 -6.19 1.70
CA MET A 169 20.23 -7.00 0.57
C MET A 169 21.11 -8.22 0.30
N ILE A 170 22.36 -8.23 0.80
CA ILE A 170 23.27 -9.38 0.74
C ILE A 170 24.04 -9.45 2.07
N PRO A 171 23.64 -10.30 3.01
CA PRO A 171 24.45 -10.60 4.19
C PRO A 171 25.86 -11.04 3.76
N ASN A 172 26.90 -10.45 4.35
CA ASN A 172 28.31 -10.80 4.10
C ASN A 172 28.85 -10.52 2.69
N ASN A 173 28.31 -9.56 1.93
CA ASN A 173 28.95 -9.14 0.66
C ASN A 173 30.32 -8.47 0.93
N PRO A 174 31.45 -9.10 0.55
CA PRO A 174 32.78 -8.52 0.78
C PRO A 174 33.05 -7.28 -0.09
N ASN A 175 32.25 -7.06 -1.14
CA ASN A 175 32.35 -5.92 -2.06
C ASN A 175 31.41 -4.77 -1.68
N ARG A 176 30.92 -4.72 -0.44
CA ARG A 176 30.12 -3.59 0.03
C ARG A 176 30.97 -2.33 -0.01
N VAL A 177 30.63 -1.42 -0.90
CA VAL A 177 31.16 -0.04 -0.85
C VAL A 177 30.64 0.55 0.46
N ALA A 178 31.55 0.76 1.42
CA ALA A 178 31.22 1.55 2.61
C ALA A 178 30.68 2.89 2.14
N ALA A 179 29.65 3.42 2.79
CA ALA A 179 29.21 4.79 2.52
C ALA A 179 30.38 5.72 2.88
N VAL A 180 31.21 6.04 1.90
CA VAL A 180 32.27 7.04 2.04
C VAL A 180 31.59 8.37 1.81
N ASP A 181 31.78 9.30 2.75
CA ASP A 181 31.29 10.66 2.60
C ASP A 181 31.76 11.22 1.26
N TYR A 182 30.82 11.45 0.35
CA TYR A 182 31.11 12.28 -0.81
C TYR A 182 31.35 13.72 -0.32
N PRO A 183 32.38 14.42 -0.83
CA PRO A 183 32.67 15.81 -0.49
C PRO A 183 31.47 16.73 -0.74
#